data_AF-A0A0A0F218-F1
#
_entry.id   AF-A0A0A0F218-F1
#
_cell.length_a   1.000
_cell.length_b   1.000
_cell.length_c   1.000
_cell.angle_alpha   90.00
_cell.angle_beta   90.00
_cell.angle_gamma   90.00
#
_symmetry.space_group_name_H-M   'P 1'
#
loop_
_entity.id
_entity.type
_entity.pdbx_description
1 polymer ?
#
loop_
_entity_poly.entity_id
_entity_poly.type
_entity_poly.pdbx_seq_one_letter_code
_entity_poly.pdbx_strand_id
1 'polypeptide(L)'
;MEDVASLAQKDGYAVEVSGAYLQRINGTYLMSRTESGDPPHVVLDSGQLSPGQLDFGLAPLYRWPVIAIGYYTSSDVKAPVVEGAAGTLHLRRIGYVSGKSRSGTTESPYRPIIRRELAARESGQPTVLVALASTPDALEGLKESTAQCEGWSLDEAAATEFFARAEERAQLIPGEASVCFVDGLIEADGARWGFVIYPDGSATWKRDHGMRYWHCGADCAELLPGF
;
A
#
# COMPACT_ATOMS: atom_id res chain seq x y z
N MET A 1 -2.39 14.93 8.92
CA MET A 1 -2.42 15.07 7.46
C MET A 1 -1.18 15.87 7.15
N GLU A 2 -0.18 15.22 6.59
CA GLU A 2 1.10 15.86 6.35
C GLU A 2 1.05 16.56 4.99
N ASP A 3 1.62 17.76 4.95
CA ASP A 3 1.91 18.46 3.70
C ASP A 3 3.23 17.89 3.17
N VAL A 4 3.41 17.86 1.84
CA VAL A 4 4.69 17.46 1.23
C VAL A 4 5.85 18.28 1.81
N ALA A 5 5.59 19.55 2.12
CA ALA A 5 6.55 20.44 2.77
C ALA A 5 6.86 20.09 4.25
N SER A 6 5.98 19.38 4.96
CA SER A 6 6.20 18.98 6.37
C SER A 6 6.91 17.64 6.51
N LEU A 7 7.06 16.88 5.42
CA LEU A 7 7.64 15.53 5.44
C LEU A 7 9.09 15.49 5.94
N ALA A 8 9.88 16.54 5.71
CA ALA A 8 11.25 16.64 6.23
C ALA A 8 11.33 16.46 7.77
N GLN A 9 10.27 16.79 8.50
CA GLN A 9 10.20 16.63 9.96
C GLN A 9 9.79 15.21 10.40
N LYS A 10 9.52 14.31 9.45
CA LYS A 10 9.03 12.95 9.64
C LYS A 10 10.00 11.90 9.10
N ASP A 11 11.26 12.27 8.95
CA ASP A 11 12.30 11.38 8.44
C ASP A 11 12.38 10.08 9.27
N GLY A 12 12.34 8.93 8.58
CA GLY A 12 12.34 7.61 9.21
C GLY A 12 11.01 7.16 9.81
N TYR A 13 9.97 8.01 9.80
CA TYR A 13 8.63 7.67 10.26
C TYR A 13 7.70 7.36 9.09
N ALA A 14 6.66 6.58 9.40
CA ALA A 14 5.59 6.34 8.46
C ALA A 14 4.69 7.59 8.36
N VAL A 15 4.32 7.93 7.13
CA VAL A 15 3.59 9.17 6.80
C VAL A 15 2.36 8.88 5.94
N GLU A 16 1.31 9.66 6.16
CA GLU A 16 0.14 9.77 5.29
C GLU A 16 0.17 11.12 4.59
N VAL A 17 0.31 11.10 3.26
CA VAL A 17 0.22 12.27 2.40
C VAL A 17 -1.10 12.20 1.64
N SER A 18 -1.93 13.22 1.73
CA SER A 18 -3.25 13.23 1.07
C SER A 18 -3.48 14.54 0.33
N GLY A 19 -4.17 14.48 -0.80
CA GLY A 19 -4.49 15.66 -1.60
C GLY A 19 -3.32 16.15 -2.45
N ALA A 20 -2.31 15.31 -2.63
CA ALA A 20 -1.17 15.60 -3.49
C ALA A 20 -1.44 15.11 -4.93
N TYR A 21 -0.66 15.59 -5.89
CA TYR A 21 -0.79 15.26 -7.30
C TYR A 21 0.43 14.46 -7.74
N LEU A 22 0.18 13.40 -8.51
CA LEU A 22 1.25 12.64 -9.12
C LEU A 22 1.75 13.33 -10.38
N GLN A 23 3.05 13.25 -10.59
CA GLN A 23 3.71 13.69 -11.80
C GLN A 23 4.73 12.68 -12.29
N ARG A 24 5.06 12.75 -13.58
CA ARG A 24 6.16 11.99 -14.18
C ARG A 24 7.15 12.93 -14.82
N ILE A 25 8.37 12.96 -14.32
CA ILE A 25 9.47 13.73 -14.91
C ILE A 25 10.62 12.77 -15.16
N ASN A 26 11.07 12.71 -16.42
CA ASN A 26 12.18 11.85 -16.85
C ASN A 26 12.06 10.38 -16.42
N GLY A 27 10.83 9.86 -16.40
CA GLY A 27 10.55 8.48 -16.01
C GLY A 27 10.33 8.26 -14.51
N THR A 28 10.63 9.24 -13.66
CA THR A 28 10.43 9.19 -12.20
C THR A 28 9.05 9.67 -11.82
N TYR A 29 8.44 8.96 -10.88
CA TYR A 29 7.20 9.39 -10.24
C TYR A 29 7.49 10.35 -9.11
N LEU A 30 6.79 11.47 -9.11
CA LEU A 30 6.91 12.52 -8.12
C LEU A 30 5.53 12.82 -7.54
N MET A 31 5.53 13.35 -6.34
CA MET A 31 4.32 13.85 -5.71
C MET A 31 4.51 15.29 -5.26
N SER A 32 3.61 16.18 -5.68
CA SER A 32 3.60 17.61 -5.40
C SER A 32 2.27 18.05 -4.79
N ARG A 33 2.26 19.19 -4.10
CA ARG A 33 1.02 19.78 -3.58
C ARG A 33 0.13 20.37 -4.67
N THR A 34 0.73 20.86 -5.74
CA THR A 34 0.03 21.50 -6.85
C THR A 34 -0.02 20.60 -8.06
N GLU A 35 -1.07 20.75 -8.87
CA GLU A 35 -1.19 20.07 -10.16
C GLU A 35 -0.08 20.51 -11.14
N SER A 36 0.41 21.75 -11.00
CA SER A 36 1.52 22.30 -11.79
C SER A 36 2.86 21.61 -11.56
N GLY A 37 3.08 21.03 -10.37
CA GLY A 37 4.35 20.33 -10.06
C GLY A 37 5.42 21.18 -9.42
N ASP A 38 5.06 22.39 -9.04
CA ASP A 38 6.00 23.32 -8.43
C ASP A 38 6.56 22.71 -7.12
N PRO A 39 7.87 22.87 -6.85
CA PRO A 39 8.47 22.40 -5.62
C PRO A 39 7.76 22.96 -4.36
N PRO A 40 7.84 22.25 -3.22
CA PRO A 40 8.58 21.00 -3.02
C PRO A 40 7.82 19.78 -3.56
N HIS A 41 8.57 18.82 -4.11
CA HIS A 41 8.05 17.51 -4.45
C HIS A 41 8.87 16.40 -3.79
N VAL A 42 8.28 15.21 -3.69
CA VAL A 42 8.96 14.00 -3.21
C VAL A 42 9.01 12.95 -4.30
N VAL A 43 10.15 12.26 -4.39
CA VAL A 43 10.30 11.10 -5.29
C VAL A 43 9.51 9.94 -4.73
N LEU A 44 8.76 9.25 -5.57
CA LEU A 44 8.03 8.06 -5.17
C LEU A 44 8.82 6.81 -5.52
N ASP A 45 9.12 6.02 -4.50
CA ASP A 45 9.65 4.68 -4.68
C ASP A 45 8.54 3.65 -4.54
N SER A 46 8.04 3.17 -5.69
CA SER A 46 7.02 2.10 -5.76
C SER A 46 7.60 0.70 -5.54
N GLY A 47 8.91 0.56 -5.31
CA GLY A 47 9.58 -0.72 -5.13
C GLY A 47 9.01 -1.56 -4.00
N GLN A 48 8.29 -0.96 -3.04
CA GLN A 48 7.67 -1.62 -1.89
C GLN A 48 6.15 -1.82 -2.01
N LEU A 49 5.52 -1.39 -3.11
CA LEU A 49 4.08 -1.61 -3.34
C LEU A 49 3.78 -3.09 -3.59
N SER A 50 2.70 -3.58 -2.99
CA SER A 50 2.25 -4.96 -3.23
C SER A 50 1.73 -5.12 -4.66
N PRO A 51 1.93 -6.28 -5.31
CA PRO A 51 1.15 -6.64 -6.50
C PRO A 51 -0.34 -6.45 -6.23
N GLY A 52 -1.15 -6.02 -7.19
CA GLY A 52 -2.59 -5.80 -6.98
C GLY A 52 -3.00 -4.44 -6.40
N GLN A 53 -2.10 -3.70 -5.72
CA GLN A 53 -2.44 -2.33 -5.28
C GLN A 53 -2.53 -1.33 -6.44
N LEU A 54 -1.86 -1.65 -7.56
CA LEU A 54 -1.87 -0.84 -8.76
C LEU A 54 -1.82 -1.78 -9.98
N ASP A 55 -2.94 -2.44 -10.28
CA ASP A 55 -3.06 -3.30 -11.47
C ASP A 55 -2.67 -2.59 -12.77
N PHE A 56 -2.76 -1.25 -12.78
CA PHE A 56 -2.41 -0.39 -13.92
C PHE A 56 -1.22 0.54 -13.64
N GLY A 57 -0.46 0.28 -12.57
CA GLY A 57 0.61 1.17 -12.11
C GLY A 57 0.08 2.52 -11.62
N LEU A 58 1.00 3.48 -11.46
CA LEU A 58 0.68 4.84 -10.96
C LEU A 58 0.07 5.76 -12.04
N ALA A 59 0.03 5.31 -13.30
CA ALA A 59 -0.37 6.15 -14.43
C ALA A 59 -1.84 6.63 -14.41
N PRO A 60 -2.83 5.86 -13.94
CA PRO A 60 -4.22 6.34 -13.86
C PRO A 60 -4.42 7.50 -12.88
N LEU A 61 -3.46 7.72 -11.98
CA LEU A 61 -3.59 8.64 -10.85
C LEU A 61 -3.15 10.09 -11.16
N TYR A 62 -2.56 10.36 -12.34
CA TYR A 62 -2.01 11.69 -12.69
C TYR A 62 -3.02 12.85 -12.67
N ARG A 63 -4.32 12.57 -12.80
CA ARG A 63 -5.36 13.61 -12.92
C ARG A 63 -6.13 13.86 -11.64
N TRP A 64 -5.75 13.18 -10.56
CA TRP A 64 -6.55 13.15 -9.35
C TRP A 64 -5.68 13.39 -8.12
N PRO A 65 -6.23 14.07 -7.09
CA PRO A 65 -5.59 14.08 -5.79
C PRO A 65 -5.48 12.65 -5.27
N VAL A 66 -4.27 12.29 -4.87
CA VAL A 66 -3.97 10.97 -4.32
C VAL A 66 -3.83 11.01 -2.81
N ILE A 67 -4.00 9.84 -2.21
CA ILE A 67 -3.53 9.51 -0.88
C ILE A 67 -2.40 8.50 -1.02
N ALA A 68 -1.25 8.78 -0.43
CA ALA A 68 -0.07 7.95 -0.43
C ALA A 68 0.37 7.68 1.01
N ILE A 69 0.74 6.43 1.27
CA ILE A 69 1.22 5.98 2.58
C ILE A 69 2.56 5.32 2.34
N GLY A 70 3.55 5.68 3.15
CA GLY A 70 4.90 5.17 3.00
C GLY A 70 5.82 5.65 4.10
N TYR A 71 7.11 5.38 3.92
CA TYR A 71 8.17 5.91 4.78
C TYR A 71 8.89 7.01 4.04
N TYR A 72 9.01 8.16 4.67
CA TYR A 72 9.75 9.27 4.10
C TYR A 72 11.20 9.22 4.55
N THR A 73 12.10 9.38 3.59
CA THR A 73 13.55 9.49 3.82
C THR A 73 14.06 10.80 3.21
N SER A 74 14.60 11.67 4.07
CA SER A 74 15.21 12.93 3.60
C SER A 74 16.62 12.75 3.04
N SER A 75 17.30 11.70 3.50
CA SER A 75 18.68 11.38 3.16
C SER A 75 18.86 10.54 1.89
N ASP A 76 17.78 9.95 1.39
CA ASP A 76 17.77 9.13 0.18
C ASP A 76 16.85 9.79 -0.85
N VAL A 77 17.43 10.38 -1.90
CA VAL A 77 16.69 10.82 -3.09
C VAL A 77 16.96 9.80 -4.19
N LYS A 78 16.00 8.90 -4.40
CA LYS A 78 16.13 7.81 -5.36
C LYS A 78 16.34 8.37 -6.76
N ALA A 79 17.32 7.80 -7.46
CA ALA A 79 17.65 8.21 -8.82
C ALA A 79 16.49 7.91 -9.80
N PRO A 80 16.35 8.73 -10.87
CA PRO A 80 17.10 9.95 -11.13
C PRO A 80 16.67 11.10 -10.20
N VAL A 81 17.66 11.85 -9.70
CA VAL A 81 17.47 13.02 -8.84
C VAL A 81 16.79 14.12 -9.65
N VAL A 82 15.63 14.59 -9.17
CA VAL A 82 14.89 15.69 -9.78
C VAL A 82 15.14 16.97 -8.98
N GLU A 83 15.36 18.08 -9.67
CA GLU A 83 15.58 19.38 -9.03
C GLU A 83 14.35 19.80 -8.20
N GLY A 84 14.55 20.11 -6.92
CA GLY A 84 13.47 20.44 -5.99
C GLY A 84 12.88 19.23 -5.24
N ALA A 85 13.45 18.04 -5.42
CA ALA A 85 13.09 16.86 -4.63
C ALA A 85 13.58 17.01 -3.19
N ALA A 86 12.65 16.95 -2.24
CA ALA A 86 12.94 17.09 -0.80
C ALA A 86 13.42 15.76 -0.16
N GLY A 87 13.11 14.62 -0.78
CA GLY A 87 13.38 13.27 -0.28
C GLY A 87 12.66 12.20 -1.09
N THR A 88 12.70 10.95 -0.62
CA THR A 88 11.96 9.83 -1.19
C THR A 88 10.84 9.38 -0.26
N LEU A 89 9.66 9.13 -0.82
CA LEU A 89 8.58 8.41 -0.18
C LEU A 89 8.57 6.97 -0.70
N HIS A 90 9.00 6.03 0.15
CA HIS A 90 8.91 4.60 -0.15
C HIS A 90 7.46 4.15 0.00
N LEU A 91 6.77 4.05 -1.13
CA LEU A 91 5.34 3.79 -1.20
C LEU A 91 5.03 2.39 -0.70
N ARG A 92 4.10 2.34 0.25
CA ARG A 92 3.44 1.13 0.72
C ARG A 92 2.03 1.02 0.19
N ARG A 93 1.35 2.16 0.00
CA ARG A 93 0.02 2.23 -0.60
C ARG A 93 -0.14 3.54 -1.32
N ILE A 94 -0.96 3.53 -2.35
CA ILE A 94 -1.40 4.75 -3.01
C ILE A 94 -2.74 4.53 -3.69
N GLY A 95 -3.59 5.54 -3.69
CA GLY A 95 -4.89 5.50 -4.35
C GLY A 95 -5.52 6.87 -4.46
N TYR A 96 -6.74 6.91 -4.95
CA TYR A 96 -7.53 8.12 -5.15
C TYR A 96 -8.18 8.63 -3.86
N VAL A 97 -8.20 9.95 -3.66
CA VAL A 97 -9.04 10.60 -2.64
C VAL A 97 -10.41 10.90 -3.22
N SER A 98 -11.45 10.22 -2.74
CA SER A 98 -12.80 10.51 -3.21
C SER A 98 -13.35 11.84 -2.73
N GLY A 99 -13.76 12.65 -3.71
CA GLY A 99 -14.56 13.84 -3.50
C GLY A 99 -13.81 15.11 -3.83
N LYS A 100 -14.44 15.98 -4.62
CA LYS A 100 -14.10 17.41 -4.61
C LYS A 100 -14.49 17.95 -3.24
N SER A 101 -13.65 17.78 -2.23
CA SER A 101 -13.79 18.59 -1.03
C SER A 101 -13.27 19.99 -1.34
N ARG A 102 -14.14 20.79 -1.98
CA ARG A 102 -13.98 22.25 -2.11
C ARG A 102 -14.10 22.94 -0.74
N SER A 103 -14.50 22.22 0.30
CA SER A 103 -14.60 22.69 1.68
C SER A 103 -13.76 21.79 2.58
N GLY A 104 -12.55 22.23 2.90
CA GLY A 104 -11.62 21.49 3.76
C GLY A 104 -12.30 20.89 5.00
N THR A 105 -11.75 19.76 5.45
CA THR A 105 -12.08 18.97 6.67
C THR A 105 -12.96 17.72 6.53
N THR A 106 -13.22 17.16 5.36
CA THR A 106 -13.71 15.76 5.30
C THR A 106 -12.53 14.82 5.55
N GLU A 107 -12.51 14.12 6.69
CA GLU A 107 -11.53 13.08 6.97
C GLU A 107 -11.56 12.03 5.84
N SER A 108 -10.38 11.63 5.37
CA SER A 108 -10.27 10.52 4.40
C SER A 108 -11.01 9.30 4.96
N PRO A 109 -11.87 8.60 4.18
CA PRO A 109 -12.52 7.38 4.63
C PRO A 109 -11.50 6.30 5.02
N TYR A 110 -10.26 6.44 4.55
CA TYR A 110 -9.15 5.56 4.87
C TYR A 110 -8.48 5.89 6.20
N ARG A 111 -8.71 7.06 6.82
CA ARG A 111 -7.96 7.52 8.01
C ARG A 111 -7.97 6.54 9.20
N PRO A 112 -9.10 5.91 9.58
CA PRO A 112 -9.10 4.93 10.66
C PRO A 112 -8.26 3.69 10.32
N ILE A 113 -8.34 3.23 9.06
CA ILE A 113 -7.57 2.12 8.54
C ILE A 113 -6.09 2.46 8.62
N ILE A 114 -5.69 3.62 8.08
CA ILE A 114 -4.30 4.10 8.06
C ILE A 114 -3.73 4.21 9.46
N ARG A 115 -4.45 4.80 10.42
CA ARG A 115 -3.98 4.88 11.82
C ARG A 115 -3.74 3.50 12.43
N ARG A 116 -4.62 2.53 12.14
CA ARG A 116 -4.47 1.15 12.60
C ARG A 116 -3.24 0.49 11.96
N GLU A 117 -3.01 0.70 10.66
CA GLU A 117 -1.82 0.21 9.95
C GLU A 117 -0.51 0.76 10.54
N LEU A 118 -0.47 2.07 10.76
CA LEU A 118 0.70 2.74 11.34
C LEU A 118 1.00 2.20 12.73
N ALA A 119 -0.02 2.07 13.58
CA ALA A 119 0.13 1.55 14.95
C ALA A 119 0.54 0.07 14.97
N ALA A 120 -0.07 -0.76 14.12
CA ALA A 120 0.24 -2.20 14.06
C ALA A 120 1.65 -2.48 13.53
N ARG A 121 2.21 -1.61 12.69
CA ARG A 121 3.59 -1.75 12.24
C ARG A 121 4.63 -1.30 13.24
N GLU A 122 4.34 -0.25 14.02
CA GLU A 122 5.17 0.10 15.17
C GLU A 122 5.23 -1.05 16.19
N SER A 123 4.17 -1.86 16.28
CA SER A 123 4.13 -3.07 17.11
C SER A 123 4.59 -4.36 16.41
N GLY A 124 4.85 -4.34 15.10
CA GLY A 124 5.28 -5.51 14.32
C GLY A 124 4.17 -6.53 13.99
N GLN A 125 2.91 -6.20 14.25
CA GLN A 125 1.77 -7.10 14.06
C GLN A 125 1.25 -7.09 12.62
N PRO A 126 0.82 -8.24 12.06
CA PRO A 126 0.07 -8.26 10.80
C PRO A 126 -1.22 -7.47 10.89
N THR A 127 -1.62 -6.86 9.78
CA THR A 127 -2.85 -6.07 9.74
C THR A 127 -3.64 -6.42 8.48
N VAL A 128 -4.95 -6.58 8.63
CA VAL A 128 -5.84 -6.71 7.48
C VAL A 128 -6.13 -5.36 6.90
N LEU A 129 -5.89 -5.26 5.60
CA LEU A 129 -5.91 -4.02 4.88
C LEU A 129 -6.88 -4.08 3.70
N VAL A 130 -7.51 -2.94 3.43
CA VAL A 130 -8.35 -2.76 2.25
C VAL A 130 -7.51 -2.12 1.15
N ALA A 131 -7.57 -2.65 -0.07
CA ALA A 131 -6.98 -2.02 -1.24
C ALA A 131 -7.52 -0.60 -1.41
N LEU A 132 -6.65 0.36 -1.73
CA LEU A 132 -7.10 1.71 -2.04
C LEU A 132 -7.66 1.73 -3.45
N ALA A 133 -8.73 2.51 -3.67
CA ALA A 133 -9.33 2.64 -4.99
C ALA A 133 -8.30 3.22 -5.97
N SER A 134 -8.03 2.50 -7.06
CA SER A 134 -7.16 2.98 -8.15
C SER A 134 -7.90 3.90 -9.13
N THR A 135 -9.24 3.94 -9.06
CA THR A 135 -10.11 4.82 -9.86
C THR A 135 -11.34 5.27 -9.07
N PRO A 136 -12.03 6.36 -9.49
CA PRO A 136 -13.30 6.77 -8.88
C PRO A 136 -14.42 5.73 -9.00
N ASP A 137 -14.48 4.95 -10.08
CA ASP A 137 -15.50 3.90 -10.25
C ASP A 137 -15.20 2.68 -9.36
N ALA A 138 -13.93 2.34 -9.18
CA ALA A 138 -13.50 1.31 -8.22
C ALA A 138 -13.84 1.67 -6.77
N LEU A 139 -13.95 2.96 -6.44
CA LEU A 139 -14.30 3.42 -5.11
C LEU A 139 -15.74 3.07 -4.71
N GLU A 140 -16.72 3.23 -5.62
CA GLU A 140 -18.10 2.86 -5.31
C GLU A 140 -18.22 1.34 -5.10
N GLY A 141 -17.53 0.53 -5.90
CA GLY A 141 -17.41 -0.92 -5.66
C GLY A 141 -16.68 -1.28 -4.36
N LEU A 142 -15.72 -0.47 -3.93
CA LEU A 142 -15.00 -0.63 -2.68
C LEU A 142 -15.85 -0.40 -1.44
N LYS A 143 -16.85 0.49 -1.47
CA LYS A 143 -17.74 0.75 -0.31
C LYS A 143 -18.61 -0.46 0.04
N GLU A 144 -19.13 -1.16 -0.97
CA GLU A 144 -19.89 -2.41 -0.76
C GLU A 144 -18.97 -3.55 -0.31
N SER A 145 -17.72 -3.53 -0.76
CA SER A 145 -16.74 -4.59 -0.46
C SER A 145 -15.99 -4.40 0.87
N THR A 146 -15.90 -3.18 1.42
CA THR A 146 -15.28 -2.92 2.74
C THR A 146 -15.95 -3.68 3.88
N ALA A 147 -17.28 -3.84 3.84
CA ALA A 147 -18.01 -4.60 4.86
C ALA A 147 -17.64 -6.10 4.84
N GLN A 148 -17.24 -6.64 3.69
CA GLN A 148 -16.73 -8.01 3.57
C GLN A 148 -15.30 -8.13 4.13
N CYS A 149 -14.48 -7.09 4.01
CA CYS A 149 -13.14 -7.07 4.60
C CYS A 149 -13.15 -6.98 6.12
N GLU A 150 -14.16 -6.33 6.72
CA GLU A 150 -14.24 -6.10 8.17
C GLU A 150 -14.36 -7.40 9.00
N GLY A 151 -14.86 -8.48 8.40
CA GLY A 151 -14.96 -9.80 9.04
C GLY A 151 -13.69 -10.64 8.98
N TRP A 152 -12.74 -10.29 8.11
CA TRP A 152 -11.50 -11.05 7.96
C TRP A 152 -10.39 -10.43 8.79
N SER A 153 -9.85 -11.20 9.74
CA SER A 153 -8.62 -10.83 10.45
C SER A 153 -7.71 -12.04 10.58
N LEU A 154 -6.45 -11.89 10.16
CA LEU A 154 -5.37 -12.82 10.54
C LEU A 154 -4.46 -12.11 11.53
N ASP A 155 -4.28 -12.71 12.70
CA ASP A 155 -3.19 -12.34 13.60
C ASP A 155 -1.87 -13.00 13.17
N GLU A 156 -0.79 -12.75 13.91
CA GLU A 156 0.54 -13.29 13.61
C GLU A 156 0.60 -14.81 13.63
N ALA A 157 -0.11 -15.45 14.57
CA ALA A 157 -0.16 -16.89 14.67
C ALA A 157 -0.88 -17.49 13.46
N ALA A 158 -2.03 -16.93 13.09
CA ALA A 158 -2.82 -17.39 11.94
C ALA A 158 -2.11 -17.14 10.59
N ALA A 159 -1.39 -16.02 10.45
CA ALA A 159 -0.57 -15.75 9.27
C ALA A 159 0.62 -16.73 9.17
N THR A 160 1.26 -17.05 10.30
CA THR A 160 2.33 -18.05 10.35
C THR A 160 1.81 -19.44 10.00
N GLU A 161 0.67 -19.82 10.57
CA GLU A 161 0.00 -21.10 10.28
C GLU A 161 -0.41 -21.19 8.81
N PHE A 162 -0.89 -20.09 8.21
CA PHE A 162 -1.16 -20.03 6.78
C PHE A 162 0.07 -20.41 5.95
N PHE A 163 1.23 -19.78 6.21
CA PHE A 163 2.45 -20.07 5.45
C PHE A 163 3.05 -21.45 5.76
N ALA A 164 2.78 -22.03 6.93
CA ALA A 164 3.18 -23.39 7.26
C ALA A 164 2.39 -24.44 6.47
N ARG A 165 1.14 -24.13 6.10
CA ARG A 165 0.23 -25.03 5.37
C ARG A 165 0.14 -24.72 3.87
N ALA A 166 0.46 -23.50 3.46
CA ALA A 166 0.43 -23.09 2.07
C ALA A 166 1.63 -23.66 1.30
N GLU A 167 1.42 -23.95 0.01
CA GLU A 167 2.48 -24.46 -0.86
C GLU A 167 3.14 -23.32 -1.63
N GLU A 168 4.48 -23.29 -1.62
CA GLU A 168 5.23 -22.36 -2.48
C GLU A 168 5.02 -22.71 -3.96
N ARG A 169 4.80 -21.69 -4.79
CA ARG A 169 4.56 -21.79 -6.23
C ARG A 169 5.63 -21.02 -7.00
N ALA A 170 5.92 -21.48 -8.21
CA ALA A 170 6.85 -20.80 -9.12
C ALA A 170 6.33 -19.43 -9.60
N GLN A 171 5.02 -19.22 -9.59
CA GLN A 171 4.35 -18.00 -10.01
C GLN A 171 3.06 -17.81 -9.22
N LEU A 172 2.57 -16.57 -9.17
CA LEU A 172 1.26 -16.28 -8.59
C LEU A 172 0.18 -17.01 -9.39
N ILE A 173 -0.71 -17.71 -8.68
CA ILE A 173 -1.95 -18.21 -9.28
C ILE A 173 -2.94 -17.06 -9.19
N PRO A 174 -3.34 -16.43 -10.31
CA PRO A 174 -4.26 -15.32 -10.26
C PRO A 174 -5.65 -15.85 -9.92
N GLY A 175 -6.22 -15.40 -8.80
CA GLY A 175 -7.65 -15.50 -8.54
C GLY A 175 -8.40 -14.23 -8.95
N GLU A 176 -9.64 -14.12 -8.51
CA GLU A 176 -10.43 -12.91 -8.71
C GLU A 176 -9.79 -11.73 -7.96
N ALA A 177 -9.77 -10.56 -8.58
CA ALA A 177 -9.20 -9.37 -7.99
C ALA A 177 -9.95 -9.02 -6.69
N SER A 178 -9.28 -9.25 -5.55
CA SER A 178 -9.86 -8.94 -4.25
C SER A 178 -9.47 -7.55 -3.78
N VAL A 179 -10.45 -6.84 -3.22
CA VAL A 179 -10.25 -5.57 -2.52
C VAL A 179 -9.73 -5.75 -1.09
N CYS A 180 -9.72 -6.97 -0.55
CA CYS A 180 -9.26 -7.26 0.81
C CYS A 180 -7.95 -8.04 0.73
N PHE A 181 -6.97 -7.70 1.57
CA PHE A 181 -5.79 -8.54 1.75
C PHE A 181 -5.17 -8.31 3.12
N VAL A 182 -4.49 -9.33 3.65
CA VAL A 182 -3.69 -9.19 4.87
C VAL A 182 -2.26 -8.89 4.47
N ASP A 183 -1.66 -7.85 5.03
CA ASP A 183 -0.23 -7.59 4.87
C ASP A 183 0.48 -7.64 6.22
N GLY A 184 1.78 -7.94 6.17
CA GLY A 184 2.57 -8.04 7.38
C GLY A 184 4.05 -8.25 7.09
N LEU A 185 4.78 -8.60 8.13
CA LEU A 185 6.19 -8.95 8.06
C LEU A 185 6.37 -10.34 8.66
N ILE A 186 7.22 -11.16 8.05
CA ILE A 186 7.58 -12.49 8.55
C ILE A 186 9.10 -12.66 8.51
N GLU A 187 9.66 -13.34 9.50
CA GLU A 187 11.06 -13.73 9.51
C GLU A 187 11.20 -15.16 9.00
N ALA A 188 11.94 -15.33 7.90
CA ALA A 188 12.20 -16.61 7.27
C ALA A 188 13.54 -16.59 6.55
N ASP A 189 14.24 -17.72 6.56
CA ASP A 189 15.55 -17.87 5.91
C ASP A 189 16.58 -16.82 6.38
N GLY A 190 16.53 -16.45 7.67
CA GLY A 190 17.41 -15.44 8.26
C GLY A 190 17.16 -14.01 7.75
N ALA A 191 16.02 -13.76 7.12
CA ALA A 191 15.67 -12.45 6.58
C ALA A 191 14.23 -12.06 6.90
N ARG A 192 13.98 -10.75 6.91
CA ARG A 192 12.64 -10.19 7.07
C ARG A 192 12.01 -10.00 5.70
N TRP A 193 10.82 -10.55 5.51
CA TRP A 193 10.03 -10.46 4.29
C TRP A 193 8.73 -9.72 4.58
N GLY A 194 8.28 -8.87 3.66
CA GLY A 194 6.92 -8.40 3.66
C GLY A 194 6.01 -9.41 2.99
N PHE A 195 4.87 -9.74 3.59
CA PHE A 195 3.92 -10.65 2.99
C PHE A 195 2.59 -9.98 2.66
N VAL A 196 1.87 -10.60 1.72
CA VAL A 196 0.47 -10.31 1.40
C VAL A 196 -0.27 -11.63 1.26
N ILE A 197 -1.44 -11.77 1.90
CA ILE A 197 -2.36 -12.90 1.75
C ILE A 197 -3.68 -12.36 1.19
N TYR A 198 -4.16 -12.97 0.13
CA TYR A 198 -5.45 -12.67 -0.50
C TYR A 198 -6.48 -13.72 -0.08
N PRO A 199 -7.78 -13.37 -0.14
CA PRO A 199 -8.82 -14.24 0.37
C PRO A 199 -9.09 -15.47 -0.51
N ASP A 200 -8.65 -15.43 -1.77
CA ASP A 200 -8.60 -16.60 -2.66
C ASP A 200 -7.49 -17.61 -2.26
N GLY A 201 -6.73 -17.31 -1.20
CA GLY A 201 -5.64 -18.14 -0.71
C GLY A 201 -4.34 -17.96 -1.46
N SER A 202 -4.26 -17.07 -2.45
CA SER A 202 -2.98 -16.67 -3.02
C SER A 202 -2.23 -15.78 -2.03
N ALA A 203 -0.90 -15.86 -2.03
CA ALA A 203 -0.08 -15.02 -1.17
C ALA A 203 1.30 -14.77 -1.78
N THR A 204 1.95 -13.71 -1.32
CA THR A 204 3.30 -13.33 -1.77
C THR A 204 4.17 -12.97 -0.58
N TRP A 205 5.47 -13.23 -0.71
CA TRP A 205 6.52 -12.61 0.10
C TRP A 205 7.35 -11.73 -0.83
N LYS A 206 7.79 -10.60 -0.29
CA LYS A 206 8.54 -9.59 -1.00
C LYS A 206 9.67 -9.07 -0.12
N ARG A 207 10.86 -8.98 -0.70
CA ARG A 207 12.04 -8.35 -0.10
C ARG A 207 12.90 -7.77 -1.21
N ASP A 208 13.26 -6.49 -1.11
CA ASP A 208 14.11 -5.77 -2.07
C ASP A 208 13.75 -6.04 -3.55
N HIS A 209 14.45 -6.99 -4.19
CA HIS A 209 14.28 -7.40 -5.59
C HIS A 209 13.74 -8.83 -5.77
N GLY A 210 13.39 -9.52 -4.68
CA GLY A 210 12.88 -10.88 -4.66
C GLY A 210 11.38 -10.91 -4.37
N MET A 211 10.67 -11.75 -5.12
CA MET A 211 9.28 -12.12 -4.88
C MET A 211 9.15 -13.63 -4.89
N ARG A 212 8.38 -14.15 -3.94
CA ARG A 212 8.02 -15.57 -3.84
C ARG A 212 6.50 -15.67 -3.75
N TYR A 213 5.94 -16.81 -4.13
CA TYR A 213 4.51 -17.00 -4.27
C TYR A 213 4.05 -18.21 -3.47
N TRP A 214 2.89 -18.11 -2.85
CA TRP A 214 2.24 -19.18 -2.11
C TRP A 214 0.81 -19.32 -2.60
N HIS A 215 0.28 -20.54 -2.50
CA HIS A 215 -1.15 -20.77 -2.67
C HIS A 215 -1.65 -21.75 -1.63
N CYS A 216 -2.76 -21.38 -1.01
CA CYS A 216 -3.45 -22.18 -0.05
C CYS A 216 -4.26 -23.28 -0.75
N GLY A 217 -3.93 -24.54 -0.44
CA GLY A 217 -4.78 -25.68 -0.79
C GLY A 217 -5.91 -25.89 0.23
N ALA A 218 -6.45 -27.10 0.28
CA ALA A 218 -7.50 -27.45 1.25
C ALA A 218 -7.07 -27.24 2.72
N ASP A 219 -5.77 -27.40 3.01
CA ASP A 219 -5.25 -27.50 4.37
C ASP A 219 -5.24 -26.17 5.15
N CYS A 220 -5.30 -25.02 4.47
CA CYS A 220 -5.38 -23.70 5.11
C CYS A 220 -6.68 -22.95 4.79
N ALA A 221 -7.65 -23.59 4.13
CA ALA A 221 -8.92 -22.96 3.76
C ALA A 221 -9.70 -22.44 4.97
N GLU A 222 -9.55 -23.07 6.15
CA GLU A 222 -10.16 -22.62 7.41
C GLU A 222 -9.59 -21.30 7.95
N LEU A 223 -8.42 -20.86 7.46
CA LEU A 223 -7.79 -19.60 7.81
C LEU A 223 -8.22 -18.46 6.88
N LEU A 224 -8.82 -18.80 5.75
CA LEU A 224 -9.36 -17.83 4.80
C LEU A 224 -10.83 -17.55 5.14
N PRO A 225 -11.36 -16.38 4.78
CA PRO A 225 -12.77 -16.13 5.02
C PRO A 225 -13.59 -17.03 4.12
N GLY A 226 -14.71 -17.55 4.65
CA GLY A 226 -15.71 -18.19 3.82
C GLY A 226 -16.41 -17.14 2.95
N PHE A 227 -15.95 -16.98 1.72
CA PHE A 227 -16.66 -16.25 0.67
C PHE A 227 -17.55 -17.16 -0.15
#